data_AF-A0AAJ1IG02-F1
#
_entry.id   AF-A0AAJ1IG02-F1
#
_cell.length_a   1.000
_cell.length_b   1.000
_cell.length_c   1.000
_cell.angle_alpha   90.00
_cell.angle_beta   90.00
_cell.angle_gamma   90.00
#
_symmetry.space_group_name_H-M   'P 1'
#
loop_
_entity.id
_entity.type
_entity.pdbx_description
1 polymer ?
#
loop_
_entity_poly.entity_id
_entity_poly.type
_entity_poly.pdbx_seq_one_letter_code
_entity_poly.pdbx_strand_id
1 'polypeptide(L)'
;MDIRIILSTFFVIFLAELGDKTQFAAMAASAGSNQPGSVLIGTILALSLSSVIAVAAGSLIGKYIPIKYIKIAAGALFIIFGVLYLREALIPEQEESVSETSSFSIFNQTVVRAASAFEENEIIMLEAAIEVLEDKQHIEVMYNILADEKNHLESVSELKVNDFKPEPEPEELEKILLLDEAFACSEDEECLLKDIYDRETAMADFYRISAAKSSVPAVKNALTKLYKEEKRHASEIAALLV
;
A
#
# COMPACT_ATOMS: atom_id res chain seq x y z
N MET A 1 -30.58 22.46 32.67
CA MET A 1 -30.44 21.13 32.04
C MET A 1 -30.31 20.12 33.17
N ASP A 2 -31.15 19.09 33.20
CA ASP A 2 -31.16 18.13 34.31
C ASP A 2 -29.90 17.24 34.27
N ILE A 3 -29.05 17.32 35.30
CA ILE A 3 -27.80 16.56 35.40
C ILE A 3 -28.04 15.03 35.31
N ARG A 4 -29.22 14.59 35.75
CA ARG A 4 -29.64 13.18 35.70
C ARG A 4 -29.78 12.68 34.26
N ILE A 5 -30.33 13.50 33.37
CA ILE A 5 -30.51 13.15 31.96
C ILE A 5 -29.13 13.01 31.30
N ILE A 6 -28.23 13.97 31.54
CA ILE A 6 -26.86 13.96 31.00
C ILE A 6 -26.12 12.68 31.42
N LEU A 7 -26.11 12.38 32.71
CA LEU A 7 -25.46 11.18 33.24
C LEU A 7 -26.09 9.90 32.68
N SER A 8 -27.41 9.81 32.64
CA SER A 8 -28.10 8.61 32.12
C SER A 8 -27.79 8.36 30.66
N THR A 9 -27.88 9.40 29.82
CA THR A 9 -27.58 9.29 28.38
C THR A 9 -26.11 8.98 28.14
N PHE A 10 -25.21 9.62 28.90
CA PHE A 10 -23.77 9.34 28.82
C PHE A 10 -23.49 7.87 29.10
N PHE A 11 -23.97 7.31 30.22
CA PHE A 11 -23.69 5.92 30.56
C PHE A 11 -24.33 4.91 29.60
N VAL A 12 -25.55 5.18 29.10
CA VAL A 12 -26.19 4.31 28.11
C VAL A 12 -25.38 4.26 26.82
N ILE A 13 -24.95 5.42 26.30
CA ILE A 13 -24.16 5.47 25.07
C ILE A 13 -22.76 4.91 25.31
N PHE A 14 -22.11 5.29 26.41
CA PHE A 14 -20.77 4.82 26.76
C PHE A 14 -20.72 3.29 26.86
N LEU A 15 -21.69 2.66 27.52
CA LEU A 15 -21.77 1.20 27.62
C LEU A 15 -22.13 0.55 26.28
N ALA A 16 -22.96 1.19 25.46
CA ALA A 16 -23.32 0.68 24.14
C ALA A 16 -22.13 0.69 23.15
N GLU A 17 -21.25 1.67 23.29
CA GLU A 17 -20.07 1.87 22.44
C GLU A 17 -18.81 1.16 22.98
N LEU A 18 -18.84 0.67 24.23
CA LEU A 18 -17.66 0.08 24.88
C LEU A 18 -17.24 -1.24 24.18
N GLY A 19 -16.01 -1.27 23.67
CA GLY A 19 -15.49 -2.44 22.95
C GLY A 19 -15.96 -2.56 21.50
N ASP A 20 -16.51 -1.48 20.93
CA ASP A 20 -16.82 -1.44 19.50
C ASP A 20 -15.55 -1.52 18.63
N LYS A 21 -15.71 -2.00 17.39
CA LYS A 21 -14.65 -2.13 16.38
C LYS A 21 -13.93 -0.81 16.13
N THR A 22 -14.62 0.32 16.23
CA THR A 22 -14.02 1.66 16.09
C THR A 22 -12.94 1.93 17.15
N GLN A 23 -13.08 1.40 18.37
CA GLN A 23 -12.08 1.54 19.44
C GLN A 23 -10.82 0.73 19.16
N PHE A 24 -10.97 -0.51 18.65
CA PHE A 24 -9.84 -1.32 18.22
C PHE A 24 -9.10 -0.70 17.02
N ALA A 25 -9.84 -0.12 16.06
CA ALA A 25 -9.24 0.60 14.93
C ALA A 25 -8.44 1.83 15.41
N ALA A 26 -8.96 2.59 16.37
CA ALA A 26 -8.25 3.71 16.96
C ALA A 26 -6.98 3.27 17.73
N MET A 27 -7.05 2.15 18.47
CA MET A 27 -5.87 1.57 19.13
C MET A 27 -4.80 1.13 18.13
N ALA A 28 -5.20 0.45 17.04
CA ALA A 28 -4.28 0.04 15.98
C ALA A 28 -3.63 1.24 15.28
N ALA A 29 -4.42 2.27 14.96
CA ALA A 29 -3.91 3.52 14.36
C ALA A 29 -2.95 4.27 15.30
N SER A 30 -3.21 4.23 16.61
CA SER A 30 -2.32 4.81 17.62
C SER A 30 -0.99 4.02 17.73
N ALA A 31 -1.05 2.69 17.68
CA ALA A 31 0.13 1.83 17.76
C ALA A 31 1.11 1.99 16.58
N GLY A 32 0.61 2.34 15.39
CA GLY A 32 1.42 2.60 14.20
C GLY A 32 1.91 4.04 14.03
N SER A 33 1.60 4.94 14.97
CA SER A 33 1.87 6.37 14.86
C SER A 33 3.02 6.82 15.77
N ASN A 34 3.92 7.66 15.24
CA ASN A 34 4.97 8.33 16.05
C ASN A 34 4.40 9.40 17.00
N GLN A 35 3.10 9.72 16.91
CA GLN A 35 2.43 10.73 17.73
C GLN A 35 1.05 10.23 18.20
N PRO A 36 1.00 9.33 19.21
CA PRO A 36 -0.25 8.72 19.68
C PRO A 36 -1.24 9.75 20.27
N GLY A 37 -0.73 10.86 20.82
CA GLY A 37 -1.57 11.96 21.32
C GLY A 37 -2.39 12.64 20.21
N SER A 38 -1.80 12.82 19.03
CA SER A 38 -2.49 13.43 17.88
C SER A 38 -3.58 12.50 17.34
N VAL A 39 -3.33 11.19 17.31
CA VAL A 39 -4.33 10.18 16.92
C VAL A 39 -5.49 10.18 17.90
N LEU A 40 -5.21 10.22 19.20
CA LEU A 40 -6.24 10.26 20.25
C LEU A 40 -7.15 11.49 20.11
N ILE A 41 -6.57 12.68 19.91
CA ILE A 41 -7.35 13.91 19.70
C ILE A 41 -8.19 13.81 18.42
N GLY A 42 -7.61 13.31 17.34
CA GLY A 42 -8.31 13.10 16.07
C GLY A 42 -9.51 12.15 16.22
N THR A 43 -9.33 11.02 16.89
CA THR A 43 -10.41 10.05 17.14
C THR A 43 -11.52 10.65 18.01
N ILE A 44 -11.18 11.37 19.08
CA ILE A 44 -12.17 12.04 19.95
C ILE A 44 -12.98 13.06 19.15
N LEU A 45 -12.33 13.88 18.32
CA LEU A 45 -12.99 14.88 17.48
C LEU A 45 -13.90 14.22 16.44
N ALA A 46 -13.41 13.17 15.77
CA ALA A 46 -14.19 12.44 14.77
C ALA A 46 -15.45 11.81 15.37
N LEU A 47 -15.32 11.12 16.52
CA LEU A 47 -16.46 10.51 17.22
C LEU A 47 -17.45 11.55 17.72
N SER A 48 -16.96 12.67 18.26
CA SER A 48 -17.81 13.77 18.74
C SER A 48 -18.58 14.40 17.59
N LEU A 49 -17.91 14.68 16.47
CA LEU A 49 -18.52 15.28 15.29
C LEU A 49 -19.56 14.33 14.66
N SER A 50 -19.22 13.05 14.51
CA SER A 50 -20.13 12.01 14.04
C SER A 50 -21.39 11.93 14.90
N SER A 51 -21.23 11.93 16.22
CA SER A 51 -22.35 11.92 17.17
C SER A 51 -23.27 13.14 17.02
N VAL A 52 -22.68 14.34 16.86
CA VAL A 52 -23.44 15.58 16.64
C VAL A 52 -24.25 15.49 15.34
N ILE A 53 -23.63 15.01 14.26
CA ILE A 53 -24.29 14.84 12.96
C ILE A 53 -25.44 13.82 13.08
N ALA A 54 -25.20 12.68 13.73
CA ALA A 54 -26.20 11.64 13.93
C ALA A 54 -27.41 12.15 14.74
N VAL A 55 -27.18 12.88 15.83
CA VAL A 55 -28.26 13.46 16.64
C VAL A 55 -29.01 14.54 15.88
N ALA A 56 -28.31 15.40 15.12
CA ALA A 56 -28.95 16.43 14.31
C ALA A 56 -29.84 15.82 13.21
N ALA A 57 -29.31 14.84 12.47
CA ALA A 57 -30.04 14.12 11.44
C ALA A 57 -31.24 13.36 12.03
N GLY A 58 -31.04 12.62 13.12
CA GLY A 58 -32.11 11.90 13.81
C GLY A 58 -33.22 12.81 14.33
N SER A 59 -32.86 13.98 14.87
CA SER A 59 -33.80 15.00 15.32
C SER A 59 -34.61 15.58 14.16
N LEU A 60 -33.97 15.87 13.02
CA LEU A 60 -34.65 16.33 11.81
C LEU A 60 -35.63 15.28 11.30
N ILE A 61 -35.19 14.04 11.14
CA ILE A 61 -36.03 12.92 10.67
C ILE A 61 -37.21 12.70 11.62
N GLY A 62 -36.98 12.72 12.93
CA GLY A 62 -38.01 12.53 13.95
C GLY A 62 -39.09 13.62 13.98
N LYS A 63 -38.82 14.81 13.42
CA LYS A 63 -39.84 15.87 13.26
C LYS A 63 -40.83 15.57 12.14
N TYR A 64 -40.38 14.91 11.08
CA TYR A 64 -41.21 14.65 9.88
C TYR A 64 -41.78 13.23 9.84
N ILE A 65 -41.12 12.27 10.50
CA ILE A 65 -41.49 10.85 10.46
C ILE A 65 -41.96 10.37 11.84
N PRO A 66 -43.18 9.80 11.95
CA PRO A 66 -43.64 9.21 13.20
C PRO A 66 -42.71 8.10 13.72
N ILE A 67 -42.44 8.12 15.03
CA ILE A 67 -41.52 7.19 15.70
C ILE A 67 -41.84 5.70 15.45
N LYS A 68 -43.11 5.36 15.19
CA LYS A 68 -43.55 4.00 14.86
C LYS A 68 -42.85 3.47 13.60
N TYR A 69 -42.77 4.30 12.55
CA TYR A 69 -42.12 3.91 11.30
C TYR A 69 -40.61 3.79 11.46
N ILE A 70 -40.00 4.67 12.24
CA ILE A 70 -38.56 4.60 12.55
C ILE A 70 -38.23 3.29 13.25
N LYS A 71 -39.03 2.88 14.24
CA LYS A 71 -38.83 1.59 14.95
C LYS A 71 -39.00 0.38 14.03
N ILE A 72 -40.00 0.40 13.16
CA ILE A 72 -40.22 -0.69 12.19
C ILE A 72 -39.05 -0.78 11.21
N ALA A 73 -38.58 0.36 10.68
CA ALA A 73 -37.43 0.40 9.78
C ALA A 73 -36.15 -0.08 10.46
N ALA A 74 -35.88 0.35 11.69
CA ALA A 74 -34.73 -0.11 12.47
C ALA A 74 -34.79 -1.63 12.72
N GLY A 75 -35.96 -2.16 13.12
CA GLY A 75 -36.16 -3.60 13.30
C GLY A 75 -35.96 -4.40 12.01
N ALA A 76 -36.46 -3.90 10.89
CA ALA A 76 -36.25 -4.52 9.58
C ALA A 76 -34.76 -4.54 9.20
N LEU A 77 -34.03 -3.44 9.41
CA LEU A 77 -32.58 -3.39 9.18
C LEU A 77 -31.83 -4.38 10.08
N PHE A 78 -32.19 -4.48 11.37
CA PHE A 78 -31.60 -5.46 12.28
C PHE A 78 -31.82 -6.90 11.80
N ILE A 79 -33.01 -7.24 11.30
CA ILE A 79 -33.29 -8.56 10.74
C ILE A 79 -32.47 -8.79 9.46
N ILE A 80 -32.41 -7.81 8.56
CA ILE A 80 -31.65 -7.92 7.31
C ILE A 80 -30.17 -8.16 7.62
N PHE A 81 -29.55 -7.29 8.43
CA PHE A 81 -28.14 -7.47 8.82
C PHE A 81 -27.93 -8.77 9.60
N GLY A 82 -28.85 -9.13 10.51
CA GLY A 82 -28.79 -10.39 11.24
C GLY A 82 -28.81 -11.61 10.32
N VAL A 83 -29.67 -11.62 9.29
CA VAL A 83 -29.73 -12.69 8.29
C VAL A 83 -28.49 -12.69 7.40
N LEU A 84 -27.98 -11.52 7.00
CA LEU A 84 -26.74 -11.43 6.22
C LEU A 84 -25.55 -11.99 7.00
N TYR A 85 -25.37 -11.57 8.26
CA TYR A 85 -24.32 -12.11 9.14
C TYR A 85 -24.51 -13.60 9.44
N LEU A 86 -25.75 -14.04 9.63
CA LEU A 86 -26.04 -15.45 9.86
C LEU A 86 -25.79 -16.30 8.61
N ARG A 87 -26.10 -15.78 7.42
CA ARG A 87 -25.77 -16.43 6.14
C ARG A 87 -24.26 -16.59 6.02
N GLU A 88 -23.50 -15.52 6.27
CA GLU A 88 -22.03 -15.53 6.27
C GLU A 88 -21.46 -16.57 7.25
N ALA A 89 -22.07 -16.69 8.44
CA ALA A 89 -21.63 -17.64 9.44
C ALA A 89 -22.01 -19.10 9.13
N LEU A 90 -23.13 -19.36 8.44
CA LEU A 90 -23.67 -20.71 8.21
C LEU A 90 -23.28 -21.30 6.86
N ILE A 91 -23.24 -20.46 5.84
CA ILE A 91 -22.65 -20.75 4.56
C ILE A 91 -21.40 -19.87 4.58
N PRO A 92 -20.26 -20.36 5.09
CA PRO A 92 -19.02 -19.83 4.58
C PRO A 92 -19.13 -20.13 3.09
N GLU A 93 -19.54 -19.14 2.30
CA GLU A 93 -19.11 -19.16 0.92
C GLU A 93 -17.59 -19.41 1.02
N GLN A 94 -17.03 -20.20 0.13
CA GLN A 94 -15.67 -19.84 -0.25
C GLN A 94 -15.85 -18.41 -0.74
N GLU A 95 -15.66 -17.44 0.15
CA GLU A 95 -15.58 -16.06 -0.21
C GLU A 95 -14.52 -16.07 -1.31
N GLU A 96 -14.95 -15.88 -2.55
CA GLU A 96 -14.17 -15.02 -3.41
C GLU A 96 -14.02 -13.73 -2.61
N SER A 97 -12.94 -13.66 -1.84
CA SER A 97 -12.75 -12.63 -0.85
C SER A 97 -12.49 -11.33 -1.59
N VAL A 98 -13.55 -10.56 -1.82
CA VAL A 98 -13.48 -9.25 -2.46
C VAL A 98 -12.69 -8.24 -1.59
N SER A 99 -12.20 -8.63 -0.41
CA SER A 99 -11.31 -7.81 0.44
C SER A 99 -9.88 -8.35 0.61
N GLU A 100 -9.62 -9.66 0.58
CA GLU A 100 -8.24 -10.20 0.70
C GLU A 100 -7.70 -10.68 -0.65
N THR A 101 -8.50 -11.36 -1.49
CA THR A 101 -8.12 -11.71 -2.86
C THR A 101 -7.91 -10.46 -3.70
N SER A 102 -8.70 -9.39 -3.47
CA SER A 102 -8.46 -8.07 -4.09
C SER A 102 -7.16 -7.44 -3.59
N SER A 103 -6.86 -7.48 -2.30
CA SER A 103 -5.60 -6.93 -1.75
C SER A 103 -4.36 -7.69 -2.26
N PHE A 104 -4.41 -9.02 -2.31
CA PHE A 104 -3.34 -9.84 -2.90
C PHE A 104 -3.24 -9.67 -4.42
N SER A 105 -4.37 -9.49 -5.13
CA SER A 105 -4.39 -9.22 -6.57
C SER A 105 -3.84 -7.83 -6.89
N ILE A 106 -4.23 -6.80 -6.13
CA ILE A 106 -3.74 -5.43 -6.24
C ILE A 106 -2.26 -5.38 -5.88
N PHE A 107 -1.83 -6.08 -4.82
CA PHE A 107 -0.42 -6.15 -4.45
C PHE A 107 0.44 -6.65 -5.61
N ASN A 108 0.07 -7.78 -6.23
CA ASN A 108 0.83 -8.31 -7.36
C ASN A 108 0.83 -7.33 -8.55
N GLN A 109 -0.28 -6.64 -8.82
CA GLN A 109 -0.36 -5.65 -9.88
C GLN A 109 0.54 -4.43 -9.60
N THR A 110 0.50 -3.89 -8.38
CA THR A 110 1.35 -2.77 -7.95
C THR A 110 2.81 -3.16 -8.00
N VAL A 111 3.15 -4.38 -7.57
CA VAL A 111 4.53 -4.88 -7.62
C VAL A 111 5.02 -5.03 -9.05
N VAL A 112 4.23 -5.61 -9.97
CA VAL A 112 4.65 -5.73 -11.38
C VAL A 112 4.81 -4.35 -12.03
N ARG A 113 3.90 -3.41 -11.74
CA ARG A 113 4.04 -2.02 -12.23
C ARG A 113 5.27 -1.33 -11.67
N ALA A 114 5.51 -1.45 -10.37
CA ALA A 114 6.68 -0.87 -9.73
C ALA A 114 7.97 -1.49 -10.25
N ALA A 115 8.02 -2.83 -10.42
CA ALA A 115 9.14 -3.51 -11.04
C ALA A 115 9.42 -2.98 -12.45
N SER A 116 8.39 -2.86 -13.30
CA SER A 116 8.55 -2.31 -14.66
C SER A 116 9.10 -0.88 -14.63
N ALA A 117 8.63 -0.05 -13.70
CA ALA A 117 9.12 1.31 -13.54
C ALA A 117 10.57 1.35 -13.02
N PHE A 118 10.96 0.43 -12.13
CA PHE A 118 12.33 0.33 -11.66
C PHE A 118 13.28 -0.05 -12.81
N GLU A 119 12.96 -1.11 -13.58
CA GLU A 119 13.85 -1.53 -14.68
C GLU A 119 13.96 -0.42 -15.74
N GLU A 120 12.88 0.28 -16.06
CA GLU A 120 12.91 1.41 -17.01
C GLU A 120 13.83 2.54 -16.53
N ASN A 121 13.77 2.89 -15.24
CA ASN A 121 14.59 3.96 -14.69
C ASN A 121 16.06 3.58 -14.57
N GLU A 122 16.37 2.33 -14.21
CA GLU A 122 17.76 1.83 -14.18
C GLU A 122 18.38 1.84 -15.57
N ILE A 123 17.65 1.42 -16.61
CA ILE A 123 18.13 1.49 -17.99
C ILE A 123 18.54 2.92 -18.36
N ILE A 124 17.71 3.91 -18.06
CA ILE A 124 17.99 5.33 -18.37
C ILE A 124 19.24 5.80 -17.62
N MET A 125 19.35 5.44 -16.34
CA MET A 125 20.46 5.85 -15.50
C MET A 125 21.78 5.20 -15.93
N LEU A 126 21.78 3.90 -16.24
CA LEU A 126 22.94 3.19 -16.77
C LEU A 126 23.39 3.74 -18.13
N GLU A 127 22.44 4.06 -19.02
CA GLU A 127 22.75 4.72 -20.30
C GLU A 127 23.45 6.06 -20.09
N ALA A 128 22.97 6.87 -19.13
CA ALA A 128 23.61 8.13 -18.77
C ALA A 128 24.97 7.93 -18.09
N ALA A 129 25.11 6.95 -17.19
CA ALA A 129 26.34 6.66 -16.48
C ALA A 129 27.46 6.24 -17.46
N ILE A 130 27.14 5.40 -18.44
CA ILE A 130 28.09 4.94 -19.47
C ILE A 130 28.68 6.11 -20.28
N GLU A 131 27.94 7.20 -20.47
CA GLU A 131 28.44 8.39 -21.18
C GLU A 131 29.43 9.22 -20.34
N VAL A 132 29.39 9.09 -19.01
CA VAL A 132 30.20 9.86 -18.06
C VAL A 132 31.44 9.08 -17.61
N LEU A 133 31.35 7.76 -17.50
CA LEU A 133 32.46 6.92 -17.04
C LEU A 133 33.67 7.01 -17.98
N GLU A 134 34.88 7.11 -17.40
CA GLU A 134 36.13 7.16 -18.17
C GLU A 134 36.83 5.79 -18.19
N ASP A 135 36.71 4.99 -17.13
CA ASP A 135 37.38 3.70 -17.02
C ASP A 135 36.72 2.64 -17.90
N LYS A 136 37.53 2.01 -18.76
CA LYS A 136 37.06 1.01 -19.72
C LYS A 136 36.45 -0.22 -19.02
N GLN A 137 36.99 -0.64 -17.88
CA GLN A 137 36.47 -1.76 -17.11
C GLN A 137 35.09 -1.40 -16.52
N HIS A 138 34.92 -0.18 -16.01
CA HIS A 138 33.63 0.28 -15.49
C HIS A 138 32.57 0.29 -16.60
N ILE A 139 32.91 0.87 -17.76
CA ILE A 139 32.04 0.90 -18.93
C ILE A 139 31.63 -0.51 -19.37
N GLU A 140 32.57 -1.46 -19.40
CA GLU A 140 32.29 -2.85 -19.80
C GLU A 140 31.32 -3.54 -18.85
N VAL A 141 31.49 -3.36 -17.53
CA VAL A 141 30.56 -3.90 -16.53
C VAL A 141 29.18 -3.26 -16.68
N MET A 142 29.09 -1.93 -16.81
CA MET A 142 27.80 -1.24 -16.99
C MET A 142 27.08 -1.66 -18.26
N TYR A 143 27.79 -1.89 -19.37
CA TYR A 143 27.17 -2.39 -20.60
C TYR A 143 26.58 -3.79 -20.44
N ASN A 144 27.24 -4.67 -19.68
CA ASN A 144 26.72 -6.01 -19.42
C ASN A 144 25.46 -5.95 -18.56
N ILE A 145 25.49 -5.15 -17.49
CA ILE A 145 24.32 -4.90 -16.61
C ILE A 145 23.17 -4.29 -17.42
N LEU A 146 23.42 -3.27 -18.23
CA LEU A 146 22.41 -2.64 -19.09
C LEU A 146 21.72 -3.64 -20.04
N ALA A 147 22.48 -4.62 -20.56
CA ALA A 147 21.90 -5.66 -21.41
C ALA A 147 21.00 -6.61 -20.61
N ASP A 148 21.38 -6.93 -19.38
CA ASP A 148 20.57 -7.73 -18.47
C ASP A 148 19.29 -6.99 -18.05
N GLU A 149 19.38 -5.69 -17.72
CA GLU A 149 18.21 -4.88 -17.35
C GLU A 149 17.17 -4.76 -18.48
N LYS A 150 17.63 -4.67 -19.73
CA LYS A 150 16.72 -4.70 -20.89
C LYS A 150 15.96 -6.03 -20.98
N ASN A 151 16.60 -7.15 -20.66
CA ASN A 151 15.94 -8.45 -20.59
C ASN A 151 15.00 -8.57 -19.37
N HIS A 152 15.35 -7.92 -18.24
CA HIS A 152 14.50 -7.85 -17.06
C HIS A 152 13.19 -7.16 -17.38
N LEU A 153 13.24 -5.96 -17.98
CA LEU A 153 12.07 -5.20 -18.39
C LEU A 153 11.15 -6.01 -19.31
N GLU A 154 11.72 -6.70 -20.31
CA GLU A 154 10.94 -7.58 -21.19
C GLU A 154 10.23 -8.66 -20.36
N SER A 155 10.95 -9.35 -19.46
CA SER A 155 10.39 -10.41 -18.63
C SER A 155 9.30 -9.95 -17.67
N VAL A 156 9.39 -8.73 -17.14
CA VAL A 156 8.37 -8.12 -16.28
C VAL A 156 7.15 -7.70 -17.10
N SER A 157 7.37 -7.15 -18.30
CA SER A 157 6.29 -6.72 -19.21
C SER A 157 5.43 -7.89 -19.73
N GLU A 158 6.03 -9.08 -19.83
CA GLU A 158 5.35 -10.31 -20.21
C GLU A 158 4.43 -10.87 -19.11
N LEU A 159 4.57 -10.41 -17.86
CA LEU A 159 3.68 -10.76 -16.76
C LEU A 159 2.31 -10.10 -16.97
N LYS A 160 1.52 -10.65 -17.89
CA LYS A 160 0.11 -10.30 -18.09
C LYS A 160 -0.70 -10.79 -16.91
N VAL A 161 -0.85 -9.93 -15.90
CA VAL A 161 -1.93 -10.07 -14.92
C VAL A 161 -3.23 -9.71 -15.65
N ASN A 162 -3.82 -10.69 -16.34
CA ASN A 162 -5.09 -10.50 -17.06
C ASN A 162 -6.18 -9.99 -16.08
N ASP A 163 -6.94 -9.02 -16.58
CA ASP A 163 -8.17 -8.43 -16.03
C ASP A 163 -8.07 -7.30 -15.00
N PHE A 164 -7.27 -6.24 -15.23
CA PHE A 164 -7.61 -4.94 -14.60
C PHE A 164 -7.34 -3.74 -15.51
N LYS A 165 -8.39 -2.92 -15.67
CA LYS A 165 -8.46 -1.64 -16.39
C LYS A 165 -7.39 -0.66 -15.85
N PRO A 166 -6.70 0.13 -16.70
CA PRO A 166 -5.81 1.20 -16.23
C PRO A 166 -6.69 2.22 -15.48
N GLU A 167 -6.30 2.83 -14.36
CA GLU A 167 -5.15 3.73 -14.19
C GLU A 167 -5.19 4.22 -12.72
N PRO A 168 -4.06 4.39 -12.03
CA PRO A 168 -3.86 5.61 -11.26
C PRO A 168 -2.87 6.49 -12.02
N GLU A 169 -3.11 7.80 -12.00
CA GLU A 169 -2.29 8.78 -12.70
C GLU A 169 -0.81 8.69 -12.28
N PRO A 170 0.12 8.97 -13.22
CA PRO A 170 1.58 8.93 -12.98
C PRO A 170 2.05 9.66 -11.71
N GLU A 171 1.33 10.70 -11.28
CA GLU A 171 1.69 11.56 -10.13
C GLU A 171 1.74 10.84 -8.77
N GLU A 172 1.03 9.71 -8.57
CA GLU A 172 1.09 8.98 -7.28
C GLU A 172 2.27 8.01 -7.20
N LEU A 173 2.73 7.45 -8.32
CA LEU A 173 3.91 6.57 -8.35
C LEU A 173 5.21 7.37 -8.30
N GLU A 174 5.23 8.57 -8.89
CA GLU A 174 6.35 9.51 -8.85
C GLU A 174 6.66 10.04 -7.43
N LYS A 175 5.67 10.01 -6.52
CA LYS A 175 5.89 10.34 -5.09
C LYS A 175 6.45 9.18 -4.26
N ILE A 176 6.26 7.94 -4.72
CA ILE A 176 6.75 6.72 -4.04
C ILE A 176 8.16 6.39 -4.53
N LEU A 177 8.40 6.54 -5.83
CA LEU A 177 9.71 6.46 -6.45
C LEU A 177 10.37 7.83 -6.41
N LEU A 178 11.29 8.03 -5.46
CA LEU A 178 12.15 9.21 -5.35
C LEU A 178 13.02 9.38 -6.62
N LEU A 179 12.43 9.86 -7.72
CA LEU A 179 13.06 10.09 -9.03
C LEU A 179 13.67 11.50 -9.16
N ASP A 180 13.98 12.17 -8.05
CA ASP A 180 14.52 13.55 -8.09
C ASP A 180 16.06 13.60 -7.90
N GLU A 181 16.74 12.45 -7.81
CA GLU A 181 18.18 12.39 -7.46
C GLU A 181 19.08 11.74 -8.55
N ALA A 182 18.58 11.50 -9.75
CA ALA A 182 19.32 10.80 -10.82
C ALA A 182 20.59 11.53 -11.34
N PHE A 183 20.92 12.70 -10.80
CA PHE A 183 22.08 13.50 -11.21
C PHE A 183 22.92 14.05 -10.06
N ALA A 184 22.69 13.64 -8.81
CA ALA A 184 23.43 14.17 -7.66
C ALA A 184 24.94 13.88 -7.71
N CYS A 185 25.35 12.81 -8.40
CA CYS A 185 26.73 12.32 -8.46
C CYS A 185 27.44 12.53 -9.82
N SER A 186 26.89 13.31 -10.77
CA SER A 186 27.39 13.31 -12.17
C SER A 186 28.83 13.79 -12.39
N GLU A 187 29.49 14.38 -11.38
CA GLU A 187 30.87 14.88 -11.47
C GLU A 187 31.89 13.95 -10.79
N ASP A 188 31.45 12.92 -10.06
CA ASP A 188 32.32 12.02 -9.27
C ASP A 188 31.99 10.55 -9.60
N GLU A 189 32.93 9.88 -10.25
CA GLU A 189 32.82 8.49 -10.68
C GLU A 189 32.64 7.51 -9.50
N GLU A 190 33.29 7.76 -8.36
CA GLU A 190 33.15 6.92 -7.17
C GLU A 190 31.77 7.13 -6.54
N CYS A 191 31.27 8.38 -6.51
CA CYS A 191 29.90 8.70 -6.09
C CYS A 191 28.87 8.01 -6.99
N LEU A 192 29.07 8.07 -8.31
CA LEU A 192 28.17 7.49 -9.30
C LEU A 192 28.10 5.96 -9.15
N LEU A 193 29.24 5.27 -9.11
CA LEU A 193 29.28 3.81 -8.92
C LEU A 193 28.63 3.38 -7.60
N LYS A 194 28.78 4.19 -6.55
CA LYS A 194 28.14 3.93 -5.27
C LYS A 194 26.62 4.14 -5.32
N ASP A 195 26.14 5.16 -6.01
CA ASP A 195 24.69 5.39 -6.19
C ASP A 195 24.05 4.21 -6.96
N ILE A 196 24.70 3.74 -8.02
CA ILE A 196 24.27 2.55 -8.78
C ILE A 196 24.25 1.32 -7.87
N TYR A 197 25.33 1.08 -7.11
CA TYR A 197 25.40 -0.03 -6.16
C TYR A 197 24.27 0.00 -5.11
N ASP A 198 23.98 1.17 -4.55
CA ASP A 198 22.96 1.34 -3.53
C ASP A 198 21.55 1.10 -4.10
N ARG A 199 21.29 1.49 -5.36
CA ARG A 199 20.03 1.24 -6.07
C ARG A 199 19.82 -0.23 -6.38
N GLU A 200 20.81 -0.90 -6.96
CA GLU A 200 20.82 -2.35 -7.24
C GLU A 200 20.55 -3.16 -5.97
N THR A 201 21.17 -2.76 -4.85
CA THR A 201 20.92 -3.39 -3.55
C THR A 201 19.49 -3.16 -3.06
N ALA A 202 18.95 -1.94 -3.24
CA ALA A 202 17.58 -1.61 -2.86
C ALA A 202 16.55 -2.36 -3.71
N MET A 203 16.78 -2.51 -5.02
CA MET A 203 15.95 -3.27 -5.95
C MET A 203 15.97 -4.76 -5.62
N ALA A 204 17.14 -5.32 -5.32
CA ALA A 204 17.25 -6.69 -4.83
C ALA A 204 16.37 -6.92 -3.58
N ASP A 205 16.42 -6.01 -2.60
CA ASP A 205 15.59 -6.11 -1.40
C ASP A 205 14.09 -5.95 -1.69
N PHE A 206 13.72 -5.03 -2.59
CA PHE A 206 12.35 -4.88 -3.06
C PHE A 206 11.83 -6.18 -3.66
N TYR A 207 12.58 -6.80 -4.58
CA TYR A 207 12.18 -8.06 -5.22
C TYR A 207 12.12 -9.22 -4.23
N ARG A 208 13.06 -9.32 -3.29
CA ARG A 208 13.04 -10.35 -2.23
C ARG A 208 11.79 -10.24 -1.35
N ILE A 209 11.46 -9.04 -0.89
CA ILE A 209 10.30 -8.79 -0.03
C ILE A 209 9.01 -9.04 -0.80
N SER A 210 8.94 -8.57 -2.04
CA SER A 210 7.77 -8.71 -2.91
C SER A 210 7.52 -10.17 -3.29
N ALA A 211 8.55 -10.94 -3.61
CA ALA A 211 8.46 -12.37 -3.87
C ALA A 211 7.99 -13.17 -2.64
N ALA A 212 8.43 -12.80 -1.44
CA ALA A 212 8.02 -13.46 -0.20
C ALA A 212 6.54 -13.24 0.12
N LYS A 213 5.98 -12.08 -0.27
CA LYS A 213 4.57 -11.72 -0.07
C LYS A 213 3.64 -12.12 -1.21
N SER A 214 4.18 -12.30 -2.42
CA SER A 214 3.38 -12.66 -3.60
C SER A 214 2.78 -14.06 -3.47
N SER A 215 1.46 -14.12 -3.64
CA SER A 215 0.67 -15.36 -3.69
C SER A 215 0.56 -15.96 -5.10
N VAL A 216 0.97 -15.22 -6.14
CA VAL A 216 0.88 -15.65 -7.55
C VAL A 216 2.19 -16.33 -7.95
N PRO A 217 2.20 -17.65 -8.27
CA PRO A 217 3.43 -18.37 -8.54
C PRO A 217 4.29 -17.79 -9.66
N ALA A 218 3.65 -17.30 -10.74
CA ALA A 218 4.35 -16.67 -11.86
C ALA A 218 5.11 -15.40 -11.42
N VAL A 219 4.43 -14.50 -10.71
CA VAL A 219 5.02 -13.25 -10.17
C VAL A 219 6.11 -13.56 -9.15
N LYS A 220 5.84 -14.46 -8.21
CA LYS A 220 6.84 -14.91 -7.22
C LYS A 220 8.12 -15.46 -7.87
N ASN A 221 7.97 -16.30 -8.89
CA ASN A 221 9.12 -16.90 -9.59
C ASN A 221 9.91 -15.84 -10.36
N ALA A 222 9.24 -14.92 -11.04
CA ALA A 222 9.87 -13.82 -11.76
C ALA A 222 10.66 -12.92 -10.80
N LEU A 223 10.04 -12.44 -9.72
CA LEU A 223 10.69 -11.58 -8.72
C LEU A 223 11.86 -12.29 -8.01
N THR A 224 11.74 -13.60 -7.76
CA THR A 224 12.85 -14.38 -7.18
C THR A 224 14.04 -14.49 -8.14
N LYS A 225 13.78 -14.50 -9.45
CA LYS A 225 14.83 -14.48 -10.47
C LYS A 225 15.50 -13.12 -10.50
N LEU A 226 14.72 -12.04 -10.61
CA LEU A 226 15.22 -10.65 -10.60
C LEU A 226 16.08 -10.39 -9.36
N TYR A 227 15.59 -10.73 -8.16
CA TYR A 227 16.37 -10.63 -6.92
C TYR A 227 17.80 -11.20 -7.02
N LYS A 228 17.99 -12.31 -7.73
CA LYS A 228 19.31 -12.94 -7.86
C LYS A 228 20.21 -12.18 -8.84
N GLU A 229 19.62 -11.62 -9.90
CA GLU A 229 20.34 -10.83 -10.90
C GLU A 229 20.74 -9.47 -10.32
N GLU A 230 19.84 -8.71 -9.71
CA GLU A 230 20.16 -7.45 -8.99
C GLU A 230 21.29 -7.62 -7.97
N LYS A 231 21.22 -8.73 -7.22
CA LYS A 231 22.27 -9.03 -6.22
C LYS A 231 23.61 -9.37 -6.88
N ARG A 232 23.60 -9.96 -8.08
CA ARG A 232 24.80 -10.22 -8.87
C ARG A 232 25.35 -8.90 -9.40
N HIS A 233 24.52 -8.03 -9.98
CA HIS A 233 24.90 -6.70 -10.45
C HIS A 233 25.55 -5.87 -9.34
N ALA A 234 24.90 -5.76 -8.17
CA ALA A 234 25.47 -5.11 -7.00
C ALA A 234 26.84 -5.67 -6.61
N SER A 235 27.06 -6.99 -6.74
CA SER A 235 28.37 -7.60 -6.44
C SER A 235 29.44 -7.30 -7.49
N GLU A 236 29.04 -7.17 -8.76
CA GLU A 236 29.94 -6.79 -9.85
C GLU A 236 30.36 -5.32 -9.72
N ILE A 237 29.41 -4.44 -9.38
CA ILE A 237 29.68 -3.01 -9.11
C ILE A 237 30.54 -2.83 -7.86
N ALA A 238 30.24 -3.56 -6.78
CA ALA A 238 31.03 -3.51 -5.56
C ALA A 238 32.50 -3.89 -5.79
N ALA A 239 32.79 -4.76 -6.76
CA ALA A 239 34.16 -5.12 -7.11
C ALA A 239 34.93 -3.99 -7.82
N LEU A 240 34.23 -2.98 -8.36
CA LEU A 240 34.82 -1.77 -8.94
C LEU A 240 35.14 -0.70 -7.88
N LEU A 241 34.52 -0.77 -6.71
CA LEU A 241 34.68 0.17 -5.60
C LEU A 241 35.86 -0.17 -4.66
N VAL A 242 36.68 -1.18 -4.99
CA VAL A 242 37.79 -1.72 -4.16
C VAL A 242 39.14 -1.37 -4.75
#